data_AF-A0A438DVP8-F1
#
_entry.id   AF-A0A438DVP8-F1
#
_cell.length_a   1.000
_cell.length_b   1.000
_cell.length_c   1.000
_cell.angle_alpha   90.00
_cell.angle_beta   90.00
_cell.angle_gamma   90.00
#
_symmetry.space_group_name_H-M   'P 1'
#
loop_
_entity.id
_entity.type
_entity.pdbx_description
1 polymer ?
#
loop_
_entity_poly.entity_id
_entity_poly.type
_entity_poly.pdbx_seq_one_letter_code
_entity_poly.pdbx_strand_id
1 'polypeptide(L)'
;MVAGLPAIASDVLSPALGAIYGIACDSVTSLFQAMLDRLESCILQIHDQNFGVLGMDAAMDNNASPYMEELQKHASLVRPLSESGKLRMARDMAELELAVGQNLFPVEQLGAPYRALRAFRPVIFLETSQLGASPLLQDLPPSVILHHLYSRGPDELQSPLQRNKLTPLQYSLWLDSQGEDQIWRGIKATLDDYAAQIKARGDKEFSPVYPLMLRLGSSLTENAPLSQKP
;
A
#
# COMPACT_ATOMS: atom_id res chain seq x y z
N MET A 1 12.04 -39.87 -14.91
CA MET A 1 12.19 -39.92 -13.45
C MET A 1 12.32 -41.35 -12.88
N VAL A 2 12.73 -42.35 -13.67
CA VAL A 2 12.72 -43.78 -13.24
C VAL A 2 14.01 -44.52 -13.63
N ALA A 3 15.02 -43.80 -14.12
CA ALA A 3 16.28 -44.41 -14.55
C ALA A 3 17.05 -44.94 -13.33
N GLY A 4 17.07 -46.26 -13.14
CA GLY A 4 17.77 -46.94 -12.05
C GLY A 4 16.92 -47.86 -11.17
N LEU A 5 15.59 -47.90 -11.36
CA LEU A 5 14.71 -48.82 -10.62
C LEU A 5 14.58 -50.19 -11.32
N PRO A 6 14.48 -51.31 -10.57
CA PRO A 6 14.08 -52.59 -11.14
C PRO A 6 12.72 -52.49 -11.85
N ALA A 7 12.52 -53.25 -12.94
CA ALA A 7 11.32 -53.16 -13.78
C ALA A 7 10.00 -53.23 -13.00
N ILE A 8 9.92 -54.14 -12.02
CA ILE A 8 8.74 -54.32 -11.16
C ILE A 8 8.44 -53.05 -10.33
N ALA A 9 9.48 -52.40 -9.80
CA ALA A 9 9.33 -51.17 -9.03
C ALA A 9 8.95 -49.98 -9.93
N SER A 10 9.49 -49.94 -11.15
CA SER A 10 9.11 -48.95 -12.17
C SER A 10 7.63 -49.06 -12.54
N ASP A 11 7.14 -50.28 -12.79
CA ASP A 11 5.76 -50.52 -13.21
C ASP A 11 4.75 -50.17 -12.11
N VAL A 12 5.09 -50.46 -10.86
CA VAL A 12 4.22 -50.15 -9.70
C VAL A 12 4.21 -48.64 -9.40
N LEU A 13 5.35 -47.95 -9.51
CA LEU A 13 5.47 -46.55 -9.09
C LEU A 13 5.13 -45.55 -10.20
N SER A 14 5.26 -45.93 -11.48
CA SER A 14 5.03 -45.02 -12.62
C SER A 14 3.63 -44.38 -12.64
N PRO A 15 2.52 -45.10 -12.36
CA PRO A 15 1.20 -44.49 -12.34
C PRO A 15 1.06 -43.41 -11.25
N ALA A 16 1.57 -43.69 -10.05
CA ALA A 16 1.51 -42.76 -8.92
C ALA A 16 2.39 -41.52 -9.16
N LEU A 17 3.61 -41.70 -9.69
CA LEU A 17 4.50 -40.60 -10.05
C LEU A 17 3.94 -39.76 -11.21
N GLY A 18 3.30 -40.40 -12.19
CA GLY A 18 2.60 -39.72 -13.28
C GLY A 18 1.45 -38.85 -12.77
N ALA A 19 0.65 -39.37 -11.83
CA ALA A 19 -0.42 -38.61 -11.19
C ALA A 19 0.12 -37.41 -10.38
N ILE A 20 1.17 -37.61 -9.58
CA ILE A 20 1.81 -36.52 -8.81
C ILE A 20 2.40 -35.46 -9.75
N TYR A 21 3.07 -35.89 -10.82
CA TYR A 21 3.62 -34.97 -11.82
C TYR A 21 2.52 -34.18 -12.53
N GLY A 22 1.41 -34.84 -12.91
CA GLY A 22 0.24 -34.20 -13.50
C GLY A 22 -0.35 -33.13 -12.59
N ILE A 23 -0.65 -33.48 -11.33
CA ILE A 23 -1.18 -32.54 -10.33
C ILE A 23 -0.22 -31.36 -10.11
N ALA A 24 1.09 -31.62 -10.03
CA ALA A 24 2.08 -30.57 -9.88
C ALA A 24 2.12 -29.64 -11.10
N CYS A 25 2.09 -30.19 -12.32
CA CYS A 25 2.05 -29.41 -13.56
C CYS A 25 0.76 -28.59 -13.69
N ASP A 26 -0.40 -29.18 -13.40
CA ASP A 26 -1.69 -28.52 -13.47
C ASP A 26 -1.78 -27.37 -12.45
N SER A 27 -1.25 -27.59 -11.24
CA SER A 27 -1.18 -26.57 -10.19
C SER A 27 -0.30 -25.40 -10.58
N VAL A 28 0.89 -25.68 -11.12
CA VAL A 28 1.83 -24.63 -11.59
C VAL A 28 1.24 -23.89 -12.80
N THR A 29 0.65 -24.61 -13.75
CA THR A 29 0.03 -24.00 -14.95
C THR A 29 -1.14 -23.11 -14.57
N SER A 30 -2.02 -23.57 -13.68
CA SER A 30 -3.16 -22.78 -13.18
C SER A 30 -2.69 -21.53 -12.44
N LEU A 31 -1.60 -21.63 -11.66
CA LEU A 31 -1.00 -20.49 -10.97
C LEU A 31 -0.44 -19.47 -11.96
N PHE A 32 0.32 -19.91 -12.97
CA PHE A 32 0.85 -19.02 -14.01
C PHE A 32 -0.26 -18.37 -14.83
N GLN A 33 -1.30 -19.12 -15.20
CA GLN A 33 -2.43 -18.57 -15.94
C GLN A 33 -3.17 -17.51 -15.11
N ALA A 34 -3.44 -17.78 -13.83
CA ALA A 34 -4.06 -16.80 -12.94
C ALA A 34 -3.18 -15.55 -12.75
N MET A 35 -1.84 -15.69 -12.72
CA MET A 35 -0.92 -14.55 -12.70
C MET A 35 -0.95 -13.75 -14.00
N LEU A 36 -1.01 -14.42 -15.16
CA LEU A 36 -1.12 -13.78 -16.48
C LEU A 36 -2.46 -13.05 -16.63
N ASP A 37 -3.58 -13.71 -16.31
CA ASP A 37 -4.91 -13.12 -16.38
C ASP A 37 -5.01 -11.88 -15.47
N ARG A 38 -4.38 -11.94 -14.29
CA ARG A 38 -4.33 -10.80 -13.37
C ARG A 38 -3.44 -9.66 -13.90
N LEU A 39 -2.30 -9.97 -14.50
CA LEU A 39 -1.44 -8.97 -15.15
C LEU A 39 -2.14 -8.33 -16.35
N GLU A 40 -2.81 -9.12 -17.18
CA GLU A 40 -3.61 -8.63 -18.31
C GLU A 40 -4.76 -7.75 -17.84
N SER A 41 -5.48 -8.17 -16.80
CA SER A 41 -6.51 -7.34 -16.17
C SER A 41 -5.94 -6.03 -15.63
N CYS A 42 -4.78 -6.04 -14.96
CA CYS A 42 -4.12 -4.82 -14.52
C CYS A 42 -3.70 -3.91 -15.69
N ILE A 43 -3.14 -4.45 -16.77
CA ILE A 43 -2.74 -3.67 -17.96
C ILE A 43 -3.97 -3.06 -18.66
N LEU A 44 -5.05 -3.82 -18.80
CA LEU A 44 -6.32 -3.31 -19.36
C LEU A 44 -6.93 -2.24 -18.47
N GLN A 45 -6.84 -2.38 -17.14
CA GLN A 45 -7.23 -1.34 -16.21
C GLN A 45 -6.34 -0.09 -16.35
N ILE A 46 -5.04 -0.24 -16.61
CA ILE A 46 -4.13 0.89 -16.89
C ILE A 46 -4.55 1.68 -18.14
N HIS A 47 -5.13 1.03 -19.16
CA HIS A 47 -5.71 1.75 -20.31
C HIS A 47 -6.97 2.56 -19.95
N ASP A 48 -7.74 2.13 -18.95
CA ASP A 48 -8.90 2.86 -18.42
C ASP A 48 -8.48 3.93 -17.39
N GLN A 49 -7.28 3.78 -16.80
CA GLN A 49 -6.66 4.76 -15.94
C GLN A 49 -6.24 5.96 -16.77
N ASN A 50 -7.10 6.98 -16.78
CA ASN A 50 -6.92 8.16 -17.59
C ASN A 50 -5.75 9.01 -17.07
N PHE A 51 -4.58 8.92 -17.70
CA PHE A 51 -3.41 9.75 -17.39
C PHE A 51 -3.51 11.19 -17.91
N GLY A 52 -4.57 11.54 -18.66
CA GLY A 52 -4.80 12.90 -19.13
C GLY A 52 -6.24 13.16 -19.56
N VAL A 53 -6.98 13.96 -18.79
CA VAL A 53 -8.21 14.58 -19.28
C VAL A 53 -7.92 16.02 -19.68
N LEU A 54 -8.07 16.29 -20.98
CA LEU A 54 -8.37 17.62 -21.52
C LEU A 54 -9.72 18.08 -20.97
N GLY A 55 -9.69 18.90 -19.92
CA GLY A 55 -10.85 19.66 -19.44
C GLY A 55 -10.41 21.09 -19.23
N MET A 56 -10.76 21.98 -20.15
CA MET A 56 -10.38 23.40 -20.14
C MET A 56 -11.07 24.23 -19.05
N ASP A 57 -11.67 23.59 -18.03
CA ASP A 57 -12.42 24.25 -16.98
C ASP A 57 -11.76 24.01 -15.61
N ALA A 58 -11.09 25.08 -15.17
CA ALA A 58 -10.65 25.44 -13.85
C ALA A 58 -11.24 24.65 -12.65
N ALA A 59 -10.55 23.60 -12.24
CA ALA A 59 -10.27 23.28 -10.84
C ALA A 59 -8.85 22.71 -10.78
N MET A 60 -7.86 23.59 -10.62
CA MET A 60 -6.44 23.23 -10.62
C MET A 60 -6.14 22.23 -9.50
N ASP A 61 -5.62 21.05 -9.89
CA ASP A 61 -4.68 20.17 -9.18
C ASP A 61 -4.88 18.67 -9.46
N ASN A 62 -5.94 18.29 -10.20
CA ASN A 62 -6.34 16.88 -10.39
C ASN A 62 -6.00 16.28 -11.77
N ASN A 63 -4.93 16.76 -12.42
CA ASN A 63 -4.51 16.30 -13.75
C ASN A 63 -3.70 14.98 -13.75
N ALA A 64 -3.61 14.27 -12.62
CA ALA A 64 -2.89 13.01 -12.57
C ALA A 64 -3.84 11.81 -12.58
N SER A 65 -3.30 10.74 -13.16
CA SER A 65 -3.92 9.43 -13.14
C SER A 65 -4.25 8.97 -11.72
N PRO A 66 -5.47 8.42 -11.48
CA PRO A 66 -5.83 7.73 -10.24
C PRO A 66 -4.78 6.68 -9.81
N TYR A 67 -3.99 6.18 -10.77
CA TYR A 67 -2.97 5.17 -10.56
C TYR A 67 -1.90 5.57 -9.54
N MET A 68 -1.41 6.82 -9.61
CA MET A 68 -0.32 7.25 -8.73
C MET A 68 -0.80 7.41 -7.29
N GLU A 69 -2.03 7.89 -7.11
CA GLU A 69 -2.69 7.95 -5.81
C GLU A 69 -2.96 6.55 -5.25
N GLU A 70 -3.46 5.66 -6.10
CA GLU A 70 -3.74 4.26 -5.76
C GLU A 70 -2.45 3.52 -5.36
N LEU A 71 -1.39 3.67 -6.14
CA LEU A 71 -0.08 3.07 -5.86
C LEU A 71 0.46 3.56 -4.51
N GLN A 72 0.43 4.87 -4.26
CA GLN A 72 0.91 5.44 -3.01
C GLN A 72 0.09 4.95 -1.81
N LYS A 73 -1.23 4.89 -1.95
CA LYS A 73 -2.14 4.35 -0.92
C LYS A 73 -1.80 2.90 -0.60
N HIS A 74 -1.72 2.04 -1.62
CA HIS A 74 -1.37 0.63 -1.43
C HIS A 74 0.04 0.46 -0.83
N ALA A 75 1.01 1.25 -1.28
CA ALA A 75 2.36 1.26 -0.75
C ALA A 75 2.39 1.62 0.76
N SER A 76 1.53 2.54 1.21
CA SER A 76 1.43 2.92 2.63
C SER A 76 0.80 1.85 3.52
N LEU A 77 0.01 0.94 2.95
CA LEU A 77 -0.63 -0.17 3.66
C LEU A 77 0.28 -1.39 3.83
N VAL A 78 1.45 -1.43 3.17
CA VAL A 78 2.39 -2.55 3.25
C VAL A 78 2.97 -2.64 4.67
N ARG A 79 2.61 -3.72 5.37
CA ARG A 79 3.12 -4.04 6.70
C ARG A 79 3.24 -5.55 6.90
N PRO A 80 4.37 -6.06 7.42
CA PRO A 80 5.61 -5.34 7.68
C PRO A 80 6.31 -4.90 6.38
N LEU A 81 7.06 -3.80 6.43
CA LEU A 81 7.86 -3.31 5.30
C LEU A 81 9.35 -3.59 5.57
N SER A 82 9.87 -4.68 5.01
CA SER A 82 11.28 -5.08 5.16
C SER A 82 12.23 -4.15 4.37
N GLU A 83 13.53 -4.19 4.69
CA GLU A 83 14.55 -3.45 3.92
C GLU A 83 14.57 -3.81 2.44
N SER A 84 14.44 -5.10 2.12
CA SER A 84 14.31 -5.56 0.72
C SER A 84 13.01 -5.08 0.08
N GLY A 85 11.93 -4.97 0.85
CA GLY A 85 10.65 -4.40 0.43
C GLY A 85 10.77 -2.90 0.12
N LYS A 86 11.44 -2.13 0.99
CA LYS A 86 11.72 -0.70 0.76
C LYS A 86 12.50 -0.47 -0.53
N LEU A 87 13.59 -1.21 -0.72
CA LEU A 87 14.44 -1.11 -1.92
C LEU A 87 13.66 -1.47 -3.20
N ARG A 88 12.87 -2.54 -3.17
CA ARG A 88 12.02 -2.92 -4.30
C ARG A 88 10.99 -1.83 -4.60
N MET A 89 10.28 -1.35 -3.60
CA MET A 89 9.27 -0.31 -3.78
C MET A 89 9.87 1.00 -4.31
N ALA A 90 11.04 1.40 -3.82
CA ALA A 90 11.75 2.56 -4.33
C ALA A 90 12.17 2.40 -5.80
N ARG A 91 12.64 1.21 -6.17
CA ARG A 91 12.97 0.86 -7.56
C ARG A 91 11.73 0.92 -8.44
N ASP A 92 10.64 0.29 -8.03
CA ASP A 92 9.38 0.24 -8.80
C ASP A 92 8.83 1.66 -9.02
N MET A 93 8.88 2.53 -8.00
CA MET A 93 8.49 3.95 -8.13
C MET A 93 9.38 4.71 -9.12
N ALA A 94 10.69 4.44 -9.13
CA ALA A 94 11.63 5.06 -10.07
C ALA A 94 11.42 4.55 -11.51
N GLU A 95 11.17 3.25 -11.67
CA GLU A 95 10.87 2.65 -12.98
C GLU A 95 9.55 3.17 -13.55
N LEU A 96 8.52 3.33 -12.71
CA LEU A 96 7.25 3.95 -13.10
C LEU A 96 7.45 5.41 -13.54
N GLU A 97 8.14 6.21 -12.74
CA GLU A 97 8.46 7.61 -13.06
C GLU A 97 9.19 7.71 -14.41
N LEU A 98 10.19 6.86 -14.63
CA LEU A 98 10.95 6.80 -15.88
C LEU A 98 10.07 6.39 -17.07
N ALA A 99 9.28 5.33 -16.91
CA ALA A 99 8.42 4.81 -17.97
C ALA A 99 7.36 5.82 -18.39
N VAL A 100 6.73 6.51 -17.43
CA VAL A 100 5.74 7.56 -17.69
C VAL A 100 6.40 8.74 -18.39
N GLY A 101 7.54 9.22 -17.89
CA GLY A 101 8.24 10.37 -18.47
C GLY A 101 8.80 10.13 -19.88
N GLN A 102 9.16 8.89 -20.21
CA GLN A 102 9.67 8.54 -21.53
C GLN A 102 8.58 8.25 -22.56
N ASN A 103 7.44 7.68 -22.15
CA ASN A 103 6.49 7.07 -23.09
C ASN A 103 5.09 7.67 -23.08
N LEU A 104 4.69 8.35 -22.01
CA LEU A 104 3.29 8.74 -21.81
C LEU A 104 3.11 10.25 -21.70
N PHE A 105 3.78 10.91 -20.75
CA PHE A 105 3.50 12.30 -20.42
C PHE A 105 4.65 12.96 -19.65
N PRO A 106 4.90 14.27 -19.82
CA PRO A 106 5.86 15.01 -18.99
C PRO A 106 5.46 14.94 -17.50
N VAL A 107 6.28 14.27 -16.69
CA VAL A 107 5.93 13.95 -15.29
C VAL A 107 5.72 15.19 -14.42
N GLU A 108 6.37 16.31 -14.76
CA GLU A 108 6.23 17.59 -14.06
C GLU A 108 4.82 18.18 -14.17
N GLN A 109 4.06 17.77 -15.19
CA GLN A 109 2.69 18.23 -15.44
C GLN A 109 1.64 17.36 -14.74
N LEU A 110 2.03 16.26 -14.08
CA LEU A 110 1.13 15.35 -13.37
C LEU A 110 0.67 15.88 -12.00
N GLY A 111 1.14 17.04 -11.56
CA GLY A 111 0.58 17.71 -10.38
C GLY A 111 0.79 16.98 -9.04
N ALA A 112 -0.20 17.05 -8.16
CA ALA A 112 -0.09 16.61 -6.77
C ALA A 112 0.21 15.10 -6.61
N PRO A 113 -0.45 14.18 -7.32
CA PRO A 113 -0.17 12.74 -7.21
C PRO A 113 1.27 12.34 -7.55
N TYR A 114 1.87 12.99 -8.55
CA TYR A 114 3.30 12.77 -8.85
C TYR A 114 4.22 13.32 -7.76
N ARG A 115 3.95 14.53 -7.23
CA ARG A 115 4.70 15.07 -6.08
C ARG A 115 4.61 14.14 -4.87
N ALA A 116 3.44 13.59 -4.62
CA ALA A 116 3.18 12.65 -3.54
C ALA A 116 4.00 11.37 -3.74
N LEU A 117 3.98 10.75 -4.92
CA LEU A 117 4.79 9.58 -5.24
C LEU A 117 6.29 9.85 -5.04
N ARG A 118 6.77 11.00 -5.53
CA ARG A 118 8.16 11.42 -5.42
C ARG A 118 8.58 11.67 -3.97
N ALA A 119 7.70 12.25 -3.16
CA ALA A 119 7.95 12.51 -1.74
C ALA A 119 7.91 11.22 -0.89
N PHE A 120 7.08 10.24 -1.28
CA PHE A 120 6.95 8.99 -0.55
C PHE A 120 8.21 8.11 -0.64
N ARG A 121 8.88 8.12 -1.80
CA ARG A 121 10.11 7.33 -2.05
C ARG A 121 11.25 7.58 -1.04
N PRO A 122 11.63 8.82 -0.68
CA PRO A 122 12.58 9.05 0.41
C PRO A 122 11.98 8.82 1.80
N VAL A 123 10.66 9.06 1.99
CA VAL A 123 10.00 8.90 3.30
C VAL A 123 10.12 7.47 3.82
N ILE A 124 10.03 6.45 2.97
CA ILE A 124 10.12 5.03 3.37
C ILE A 124 11.49 4.65 3.98
N PHE A 125 12.53 5.47 3.75
CA PHE A 125 13.87 5.29 4.32
C PHE A 125 14.17 6.23 5.50
N LEU A 126 13.30 7.20 5.79
CA LEU A 126 13.49 8.08 6.94
C LEU A 126 13.31 7.34 8.26
N GLU A 127 14.19 7.68 9.20
CA GLU A 127 14.03 7.33 10.60
C GLU A 127 12.77 7.96 11.19
N THR A 128 12.09 7.23 12.09
CA THR A 128 10.85 7.70 12.73
C THR A 128 11.03 9.06 13.42
N SER A 129 12.21 9.30 14.01
CA SER A 129 12.55 10.56 14.69
C SER A 129 12.63 11.77 13.75
N GLN A 130 13.01 11.56 12.49
CA GLN A 130 13.17 12.62 11.49
C GLN A 130 11.88 12.87 10.71
N LEU A 131 11.02 11.85 10.60
CA LEU A 131 9.83 11.88 9.76
C LEU A 131 8.91 13.07 10.09
N GLY A 132 8.64 13.31 11.37
CA GLY A 132 7.67 14.32 11.79
C GLY A 132 8.06 15.78 11.54
N ALA A 133 9.32 16.06 11.20
CA ALA A 133 9.79 17.40 10.82
C ALA A 133 10.13 17.49 9.32
N SER A 134 9.94 16.40 8.57
CA SER A 134 10.31 16.32 7.17
C SER A 134 9.39 17.18 6.31
N PRO A 135 9.93 18.06 5.43
CA PRO A 135 9.11 18.84 4.50
C PRO A 135 8.40 17.94 3.48
N LEU A 136 8.90 16.71 3.27
CA LEU A 136 8.30 15.73 2.37
C LEU A 136 6.86 15.36 2.75
N LEU A 137 6.46 15.55 4.02
CA LEU A 137 5.10 15.29 4.45
C LEU A 137 4.07 16.27 3.85
N GLN A 138 4.50 17.45 3.39
CA GLN A 138 3.60 18.45 2.81
C GLN A 138 3.03 18.01 1.45
N ASP A 139 3.78 17.17 0.74
CA ASP A 139 3.37 16.63 -0.56
C ASP A 139 2.57 15.33 -0.45
N LEU A 140 2.32 14.82 0.77
CA LEU A 140 1.68 13.53 1.01
C LEU A 140 0.27 13.69 1.58
N PRO A 141 -0.72 12.89 1.14
CA PRO A 141 -1.99 12.79 1.82
C PRO A 141 -1.81 12.35 3.28
N PRO A 142 -2.50 12.97 4.25
CA PRO A 142 -2.36 12.63 5.66
C PRO A 142 -2.67 11.15 5.97
N SER A 143 -3.69 10.60 5.32
CA SER A 143 -4.02 9.17 5.37
C SER A 143 -2.84 8.30 4.97
N VAL A 144 -2.13 8.62 3.90
CA VAL A 144 -0.93 7.89 3.44
C VAL A 144 0.17 7.93 4.51
N ILE A 145 0.43 9.10 5.10
CA ILE A 145 1.45 9.25 6.15
C ILE A 145 1.11 8.38 7.36
N LEU A 146 -0.12 8.49 7.86
CA LEU A 146 -0.58 7.79 9.05
C LEU A 146 -0.62 6.26 8.83
N HIS A 147 -1.04 5.79 7.66
CA HIS A 147 -1.01 4.37 7.33
C HIS A 147 0.41 3.83 7.28
N HIS A 148 1.31 4.56 6.63
CA HIS A 148 2.71 4.17 6.54
C HIS A 148 3.39 4.09 7.91
N LEU A 149 2.97 4.91 8.89
CA LEU A 149 3.50 4.87 10.25
C LEU A 149 3.23 3.53 10.96
N TYR A 150 2.16 2.81 10.64
CA TYR A 150 1.95 1.46 11.17
C TYR A 150 3.08 0.49 10.78
N SER A 151 3.68 0.63 9.59
CA SER A 151 4.80 -0.22 9.17
C SER A 151 6.06 -0.06 10.04
N ARG A 152 6.15 1.05 10.80
CA ARG A 152 7.23 1.35 11.76
C ARG A 152 6.85 1.02 13.21
N GLY A 153 5.57 0.73 13.46
CA GLY A 153 5.03 0.48 14.79
C GLY A 153 5.16 -0.99 15.20
N PRO A 154 5.09 -1.27 16.52
CA PRO A 154 5.15 -2.63 17.04
C PRO A 154 3.88 -3.41 16.68
N ASP A 155 3.94 -4.75 16.66
CA ASP A 155 2.84 -5.61 16.22
C ASP A 155 1.57 -5.44 17.07
N GLU A 156 1.68 -5.05 18.34
CA GLU A 156 0.53 -4.76 19.19
C GLU A 156 -0.27 -3.54 18.73
N LEU A 157 0.36 -2.58 18.05
CA LEU A 157 -0.33 -1.44 17.45
C LEU A 157 -1.00 -1.89 16.15
N GLN A 158 -2.21 -2.43 16.25
CA GLN A 158 -2.98 -2.91 15.11
C GLN A 158 -3.46 -1.75 14.21
N SER A 159 -3.39 -1.93 12.89
CA SER A 159 -3.97 -1.01 11.90
C SER A 159 -5.50 -1.13 11.84
N PRO A 160 -6.23 -0.16 11.26
CA PRO A 160 -7.69 -0.27 11.16
C PRO A 160 -8.13 -1.47 10.32
N LEU A 161 -7.35 -1.85 9.30
CA LEU A 161 -7.51 -3.09 8.54
C LEU A 161 -7.53 -4.31 9.48
N GLN A 162 -6.50 -4.45 10.31
CA GLN A 162 -6.35 -5.60 11.21
C GLN A 162 -7.39 -5.58 12.34
N ARG A 163 -7.62 -4.41 12.96
CA ARG A 163 -8.61 -4.21 14.02
C ARG A 163 -10.01 -4.65 13.60
N ASN A 164 -10.40 -4.27 12.38
CA ASN A 164 -11.74 -4.57 11.85
C ASN A 164 -11.80 -5.89 11.08
N LYS A 165 -10.70 -6.64 10.99
CA LYS A 165 -10.59 -7.93 10.28
C LYS A 165 -11.07 -7.85 8.81
N LEU A 166 -10.78 -6.74 8.15
CA LEU A 166 -11.14 -6.51 6.75
C LEU A 166 -10.11 -7.18 5.83
N THR A 167 -10.52 -7.53 4.62
CA THR A 167 -9.57 -7.89 3.55
C THR A 167 -8.90 -6.62 3.01
N PRO A 168 -7.69 -6.71 2.40
CA PRO A 168 -7.04 -5.56 1.79
C PRO A 168 -7.93 -4.83 0.77
N LEU A 169 -8.68 -5.58 -0.05
CA LEU A 169 -9.61 -5.01 -1.03
C LEU A 169 -10.77 -4.26 -0.35
N GLN A 170 -11.41 -4.85 0.66
CA GLN A 170 -12.49 -4.18 1.40
C GLN A 170 -12.01 -2.89 2.05
N TYR A 171 -10.77 -2.89 2.55
CA TYR A 171 -10.21 -1.71 3.18
C TYR A 171 -9.84 -0.62 2.18
N SER A 172 -9.28 -0.99 1.01
CA SER A 172 -9.02 -0.02 -0.07
C SER A 172 -10.31 0.66 -0.51
N LEU A 173 -11.35 -0.13 -0.83
CA LEU A 173 -12.66 0.41 -1.23
C LEU A 173 -13.27 1.30 -0.14
N TRP A 174 -13.07 0.94 1.13
CA TRP A 174 -13.49 1.79 2.23
C TRP A 174 -12.71 3.10 2.22
N LEU A 175 -11.38 3.10 2.12
CA LEU A 175 -10.56 4.32 2.04
C LEU A 175 -10.99 5.23 0.89
N ASP A 176 -11.33 4.66 -0.27
CA ASP A 176 -11.80 5.42 -1.45
C ASP A 176 -13.13 6.15 -1.20
N SER A 177 -13.93 5.65 -0.26
CA SER A 177 -15.25 6.20 0.08
C SER A 177 -15.23 7.18 1.25
N GLN A 178 -14.10 7.38 1.93
CA GLN A 178 -14.01 8.17 3.15
C GLN A 178 -13.11 9.40 2.98
N GLY A 179 -13.47 10.50 3.65
CA GLY A 179 -12.60 11.66 3.81
C GLY A 179 -11.56 11.47 4.92
N GLU A 180 -10.50 12.29 4.89
CA GLU A 180 -9.38 12.27 5.84
C GLU A 180 -9.83 12.28 7.31
N ASP A 181 -10.88 13.03 7.67
CA ASP A 181 -11.42 13.06 9.04
C ASP A 181 -11.98 11.72 9.51
N GLN A 182 -12.65 10.98 8.62
CA GLN A 182 -13.24 9.69 8.94
C GLN A 182 -12.17 8.60 8.97
N ILE A 183 -11.16 8.69 8.10
CA ILE A 183 -9.97 7.85 8.13
C ILE A 183 -9.22 8.06 9.46
N TRP A 184 -8.97 9.31 9.84
CA TRP A 184 -8.32 9.66 11.09
C TRP A 184 -9.09 9.12 12.30
N ARG A 185 -10.42 9.23 12.34
CA ARG A 185 -11.22 8.63 13.42
C ARG A 185 -11.00 7.12 13.55
N GLY A 186 -10.90 6.40 12.43
CA GLY A 186 -10.58 4.97 12.41
C GLY A 186 -9.18 4.68 12.99
N ILE A 187 -8.18 5.46 12.59
CA ILE A 187 -6.79 5.37 13.07
C ILE A 187 -6.70 5.70 14.55
N LYS A 188 -7.33 6.79 15.00
CA LYS A 188 -7.38 7.19 16.40
C LYS A 188 -7.97 6.11 17.28
N ALA A 189 -9.02 5.43 16.82
CA ALA A 189 -9.60 4.30 17.56
C ALA A 189 -8.63 3.13 17.75
N THR A 190 -7.64 2.94 16.87
CA THR A 190 -6.61 1.92 17.08
C THR A 190 -5.52 2.42 18.03
N LEU A 191 -5.20 3.72 18.00
CA LEU A 191 -4.25 4.34 18.92
C LEU A 191 -4.78 4.32 20.36
N ASP A 192 -6.07 4.61 20.56
CA ASP A 192 -6.72 4.54 21.86
C ASP A 192 -6.68 3.13 22.45
N ASP A 193 -6.93 2.11 21.61
CA ASP A 193 -6.84 0.70 21.99
C ASP A 193 -5.43 0.26 22.38
N TYR A 194 -4.43 0.63 21.56
CA TYR A 194 -3.03 0.39 21.89
C TYR A 194 -2.66 1.04 23.22
N ALA A 195 -3.10 2.28 23.46
CA ALA A 195 -2.84 2.98 24.70
C ALA A 195 -3.49 2.30 25.92
N ALA A 196 -4.73 1.81 25.77
CA ALA A 196 -5.42 1.05 26.80
C ALA A 196 -4.69 -0.26 27.12
N GLN A 197 -4.19 -0.95 26.09
CA GLN A 197 -3.45 -2.21 26.24
C GLN A 197 -2.11 -2.01 26.98
N ILE A 198 -1.32 -1.01 26.60
CA ILE A 198 -0.05 -0.68 27.26
C ILE A 198 -0.28 -0.31 28.73
N LYS A 199 -1.28 0.54 29.01
CA LYS A 199 -1.64 0.92 30.38
C LYS A 199 -2.11 -0.28 31.22
N ALA A 200 -2.89 -1.18 30.65
CA ALA A 200 -3.37 -2.38 31.34
C ALA A 200 -2.22 -3.34 31.71
N ARG A 201 -1.13 -3.35 30.93
CA ARG A 201 0.09 -4.12 31.23
C ARG A 201 0.98 -3.47 32.30
N GLY A 202 0.72 -2.21 32.65
CA GLY A 202 1.55 -1.43 33.60
C GLY A 202 2.78 -0.79 32.96
N ASP A 203 2.92 -0.88 31.64
CA ASP A 203 4.01 -0.27 30.89
C ASP A 203 3.81 1.25 30.80
N LYS A 204 4.91 2.00 30.92
CA LYS A 204 4.90 3.48 30.87
C LYS A 204 5.43 4.05 29.57
N GLU A 205 6.08 3.22 28.75
CA GLU A 205 6.71 3.63 27.52
C GLU A 205 5.87 3.21 26.32
N PHE A 206 5.53 4.19 25.48
CA PHE A 206 4.89 3.94 24.19
C PHE A 206 5.94 3.85 23.10
N SER A 207 5.65 3.11 22.03
CA SER A 207 6.45 3.19 20.80
C SER A 207 6.57 4.65 20.33
N PRO A 208 7.74 5.12 19.84
CA PRO A 208 7.91 6.47 19.29
C PRO A 208 6.93 6.84 18.17
N VAL A 209 6.37 5.84 17.49
CA VAL A 209 5.35 6.01 16.44
C VAL A 209 4.02 6.51 17.03
N TYR A 210 3.64 6.08 18.23
CA TYR A 210 2.36 6.44 18.86
C TYR A 210 2.18 7.97 19.06
N PRO A 211 3.08 8.68 19.76
CA PRO A 211 2.94 10.13 19.93
C PRO A 211 3.09 10.89 18.61
N LEU A 212 3.86 10.34 17.66
CA LEU A 212 4.00 10.92 16.32
C LEU A 212 2.67 10.87 15.54
N MET A 213 2.00 9.71 15.52
CA MET A 213 0.71 9.54 14.86
C MET A 213 -0.38 10.41 15.49
N LEU A 214 -0.41 10.51 16.82
CA LEU A 214 -1.34 11.42 17.50
C LEU A 214 -1.13 12.86 17.08
N ARG A 215 0.12 13.34 17.09
CA ARG A 215 0.43 14.72 16.71
C ARG A 215 0.02 15.02 15.26
N LEU A 216 0.38 14.15 14.33
CA LEU A 216 0.07 14.33 12.90
C LEU A 216 -1.43 14.20 12.60
N GLY A 217 -2.13 13.30 13.28
CA GLY A 217 -3.57 13.14 13.08
C GLY A 217 -4.39 14.27 13.71
N SER A 218 -4.00 14.77 14.88
CA SER A 218 -4.68 15.90 15.52
C SER A 218 -4.63 17.19 14.68
N SER A 219 -3.55 17.42 13.94
CA SER A 219 -3.48 18.58 13.03
C SER A 219 -4.49 18.53 11.87
N LEU A 220 -5.10 17.37 11.59
CA LEU A 220 -6.16 17.27 10.57
C LEU A 220 -7.47 17.88 11.06
N THR A 221 -7.79 17.66 12.33
CA THR A 221 -9.03 18.17 12.93
C THR A 221 -8.98 19.68 13.21
N GLU A 222 -7.78 20.26 13.35
CA GLU A 222 -7.60 21.71 13.58
C GLU A 222 -7.69 22.53 12.28
N ASN A 223 -7.40 21.92 11.13
CA ASN A 223 -7.42 22.57 9.82
C ASN A 223 -8.71 22.33 9.03
N ALA A 224 -9.70 21.63 9.59
CA ALA A 224 -10.98 21.42 8.95
C ALA A 224 -11.74 22.76 8.86
N PRO A 225 -12.07 23.26 7.64
CA PRO A 225 -12.90 24.45 7.52
C PRO A 225 -14.26 24.16 8.17
N LEU A 226 -14.71 25.08 9.02
CA LEU A 226 -16.04 25.07 9.62
C LEU A 226 -17.08 24.97 8.50
N SER A 227 -17.55 23.76 8.20
CA SER A 227 -18.72 23.56 7.34
C SER A 227 -19.87 24.36 7.94
N GLN A 228 -20.21 25.45 7.25
CA GLN A 228 -21.43 26.21 7.48
C GLN A 228 -22.59 25.21 7.40
N LYS A 229 -23.26 25.00 8.52
CA LYS A 229 -24.54 24.29 8.57
C LYS A 229 -25.59 25.10 7.79
N PRO A 230 -26.55 24.43 7.12
CA PRO A 230 -27.67 25.10 6.48
C PRO A 230 -28.56 25.83 7.49
#